data_AF-A0A4S3B7A3-F1
#
_entry.id   AF-A0A4S3B7A3-F1
#
_cell.length_a   1.000
_cell.length_b   1.000
_cell.length_c   1.000
_cell.angle_alpha   90.00
_cell.angle_beta   90.00
_cell.angle_gamma   90.00
#
_symmetry.space_group_name_H-M   'P 1'
#
loop_
_entity.id
_entity.type
_entity.pdbx_description
1 polymer ?
#
loop_
_entity_poly.entity_id
_entity_poly.type
_entity_poly.pdbx_seq_one_letter_code
_entity_poly.pdbx_strand_id
1 'polypeptide(L)' 'MDDKELTEVLQMEFKDFGNKIRRIKLANPRADLTKEEIEAIMTRIADSQYVTDWTSVRPYKAKIVRTEVSEIVTIS' A
#
# COMPACT_ATOMS: atom_id res chain seq x y z
N MET A 1 21.07 18.46 -13.41
CA MET A 1 20.09 18.26 -12.32
C MET A 1 19.24 17.10 -12.80
N ASP A 2 19.42 15.92 -12.23
CA ASP A 2 18.59 14.76 -12.56
C ASP A 2 17.14 15.09 -12.19
N ASP A 3 16.29 15.22 -13.21
CA ASP A 3 14.84 15.24 -13.07
C ASP A 3 14.41 13.86 -12.56
N LYS A 4 14.43 13.68 -11.25
CA LYS A 4 13.93 12.46 -10.62
C LYS A 4 12.41 12.48 -10.73
N GLU A 5 11.87 11.61 -11.58
CA GLU A 5 10.44 11.50 -11.84
C GLU A 5 9.70 11.12 -10.55
N LEU A 6 8.79 11.99 -10.12
CA LEU A 6 7.95 11.73 -8.95
C LEU A 6 6.86 10.72 -9.34
N THR A 7 6.86 9.58 -8.67
CA THR A 7 5.88 8.53 -8.88
C THR A 7 4.71 8.67 -7.91
N GLU A 8 3.49 8.48 -8.41
CA GLU A 8 2.31 8.35 -7.56
C GLU A 8 2.30 6.97 -6.89
N VAL A 9 2.15 6.96 -5.57
CA VAL A 9 2.18 5.76 -4.75
C VAL A 9 0.94 5.72 -3.87
N LEU A 10 0.17 4.64 -3.96
CA LEU A 10 -0.86 4.32 -2.99
C LEU A 10 -0.21 3.69 -1.76
N GLN A 11 -0.23 4.41 -0.64
CA GLN A 11 0.21 3.91 0.65
C GLN A 11 -1.00 3.43 1.45
N MET A 12 -1.07 2.13 1.70
CA MET A 12 -2.04 1.48 2.56
C MET A 12 -1.41 1.18 3.91
N GLU A 13 -2.10 1.55 4.98
CA GLU A 13 -1.66 1.34 6.36
C GLU A 13 -2.59 0.38 7.08
N PHE A 14 -1.98 -0.55 7.81
CA PHE A 14 -2.65 -1.58 8.58
C PHE A 14 -2.18 -1.52 10.03
N LYS A 15 -3.05 -1.89 10.96
CA LYS A 15 -2.70 -2.08 12.37
C LYS A 15 -2.61 -3.56 12.69
N ASP A 16 -1.56 -3.97 13.39
CA ASP A 16 -1.48 -5.30 14.00
C ASP A 16 -2.05 -5.31 15.44
N PHE A 17 -2.08 -6.47 16.08
CA PHE A 17 -2.54 -6.64 17.47
C PHE A 17 -1.82 -5.70 18.46
N GLY A 18 -0.57 -5.33 18.20
CA GLY A 18 0.20 -4.40 19.02
C GLY A 18 -0.03 -2.93 18.70
N ASN A 19 -1.04 -2.60 17.89
CA ASN A 19 -1.27 -1.27 17.31
C ASN A 19 -0.09 -0.73 16.50
N LYS A 20 0.85 -1.58 16.06
CA LYS A 20 1.94 -1.13 15.19
C LYS A 20 1.39 -0.92 13.79
N ILE A 21 1.84 0.15 13.16
CA ILE A 21 1.44 0.49 11.80
C ILE A 21 2.35 -0.23 10.81
N ARG A 22 1.77 -1.14 10.03
CA ARG A 22 2.40 -1.76 8.86
C ARG A 22 1.95 -1.01 7.61
N ARG A 23 2.85 -0.88 6.64
CA ARG A 23 2.60 -0.10 5.42
C ARG A 23 2.89 -0.93 4.20
N ILE A 24 1.97 -0.92 3.24
CA ILE A 24 2.17 -1.46 1.90
C ILE A 24 2.08 -0.29 0.93
N LYS A 25 3.05 -0.19 0.03
CA LYS A 25 3.12 0.86 -0.98
C LYS A 25 2.99 0.22 -2.35
N LEU A 26 2.04 0.73 -3.15
CA LEU A 26 1.84 0.34 -4.53
C LEU A 26 2.21 1.53 -5.41
N ALA A 27 3.25 1.39 -6.23
CA ALA A 27 3.62 2.40 -7.22
C ALA A 27 2.65 2.35 -8.41
N ASN A 28 2.41 3.51 -9.03
CA ASN A 28 1.53 3.67 -10.18
C ASN A 28 0.13 3.07 -9.96
N PRO A 29 -0.61 3.50 -8.92
CA PRO A 29 -1.99 3.07 -8.75
C PRO A 29 -2.84 3.52 -9.94
N ARG A 30 -3.91 2.78 -10.24
CA ARG A 30 -4.89 3.18 -11.25
C ARG A 30 -5.48 4.56 -10.89
N ALA A 31 -5.54 5.48 -11.84
CA ALA A 31 -5.94 6.87 -11.60
C ALA A 31 -7.39 7.04 -11.12
N ASP A 32 -8.25 6.07 -11.43
CA ASP A 32 -9.68 6.00 -11.13
C ASP A 32 -10.00 5.07 -9.94
N LEU A 33 -9.01 4.71 -9.11
CA LEU A 33 -9.26 3.89 -7.93
C LEU A 33 -10.25 4.58 -6.99
N THR A 34 -11.40 3.95 -6.78
CA THR A 34 -12.41 4.49 -5.85
C THR A 34 -12.07 4.13 -4.41
N LYS A 35 -12.71 4.83 -3.47
CA LYS A 35 -12.57 4.52 -2.05
C LYS A 35 -13.00 3.09 -1.74
N GLU A 36 -14.10 2.62 -2.33
CA GLU A 36 -14.61 1.25 -2.11
C GLU A 36 -13.61 0.20 -2.61
N GLU A 37 -12.98 0.44 -3.77
CA GLU A 37 -11.95 -0.46 -4.30
C GLU A 37 -10.72 -0.53 -3.40
N ILE A 38 -10.26 0.62 -2.88
CA ILE A 38 -9.15 0.67 -1.92
C ILE A 38 -9.51 -0.13 -0.66
N GLU A 39 -10.70 0.08 -0.11
CA GLU A 39 -11.17 -0.64 1.08
C GLU A 39 -11.27 -2.15 0.83
N ALA A 40 -11.76 -2.57 -0.34
CA ALA A 40 -11.84 -3.97 -0.74
C ALA A 40 -10.44 -4.60 -0.87
N ILE A 41 -9.48 -3.90 -1.49
CA ILE A 41 -8.09 -4.34 -1.60
C ILE A 41 -7.45 -4.48 -0.22
N MET A 42 -7.61 -3.48 0.64
CA MET A 42 -7.07 -3.52 2.01
C MET A 42 -7.68 -4.67 2.81
N THR A 43 -8.98 -4.90 2.72
CA THR A 43 -9.65 -6.02 3.40
C THR A 43 -9.11 -7.36 2.89
N ARG A 44 -9.01 -7.52 1.57
CA ARG A 44 -8.45 -8.73 0.95
C ARG A 44 -7.00 -8.99 1.37
N ILE A 45 -6.19 -7.94 1.51
CA ILE A 45 -4.82 -8.05 2.01
C ILE A 45 -4.85 -8.49 3.47
N ALA A 46 -5.66 -7.87 4.32
CA ALA A 46 -5.76 -8.19 5.74
C ALA A 46 -6.20 -9.64 6.00
N ASP A 47 -7.11 -10.16 5.17
CA ASP A 47 -7.59 -11.54 5.21
C ASP A 47 -6.65 -12.53 4.50
N SER A 48 -5.58 -12.03 3.88
CA SER A 48 -4.68 -12.86 3.10
C SER A 48 -3.70 -13.64 3.96
N GLN A 49 -3.30 -14.81 3.45
CA GLN A 49 -2.18 -15.56 3.98
C GLN A 49 -0.84 -14.82 3.85
N TYR A 50 -0.73 -13.76 3.03
CA TYR A 50 0.49 -12.96 2.86
C TYR A 50 0.86 -12.13 4.09
N VAL A 51 -0.07 -11.93 5.02
CA VAL A 51 0.12 -11.13 6.24
C VAL A 51 -0.12 -11.96 7.51
N THR A 52 -0.02 -13.28 7.43
CA THR A 52 -0.19 -14.22 8.55
C THR A 52 0.75 -13.95 9.72
N ASP A 53 1.96 -13.42 9.44
CA ASP A 53 2.91 -13.01 10.48
C ASP A 53 2.49 -11.70 11.19
N TRP A 54 1.49 -11.00 10.68
CA TRP A 54 0.93 -9.78 11.27
C TRP A 54 -0.32 -10.17 12.06
N THR A 55 -0.11 -10.77 13.23
CA THR A 55 -1.18 -11.25 14.12
C THR A 55 -2.34 -10.25 14.21
N SER A 56 -3.53 -10.66 13.77
CA SER A 56 -4.76 -9.85 13.77
C SER A 56 -4.64 -8.49 13.08
N VAL A 57 -4.15 -8.48 11.84
CA VAL A 57 -4.06 -7.27 11.02
C VAL A 57 -5.45 -6.71 10.68
N ARG A 58 -5.60 -5.39 10.70
CA ARG A 58 -6.81 -4.69 10.26
C ARG A 58 -6.47 -3.49 9.37
N PRO A 59 -7.27 -3.21 8.32
CA PRO A 59 -7.18 -1.97 7.57
C PRO A 59 -7.27 -0.75 8.50
N TYR A 60 -6.44 0.27 8.27
CA TYR A 60 -6.46 1.49 9.07
C TYR A 60 -6.69 2.75 8.23
N LYS A 61 -5.82 3.04 7.26
CA LYS A 61 -5.98 4.20 6.37
C LYS A 61 -5.24 4.00 5.06
N ALA A 62 -5.66 4.70 4.02
CA ALA A 62 -4.95 4.78 2.75
C ALA A 62 -4.75 6.23 2.33
N LYS A 63 -3.68 6.50 1.58
CA LYS A 63 -3.41 7.81 0.98
C LYS A 63 -2.60 7.67 -0.30
N ILE A 64 -2.83 8.57 -1.25
CA ILE A 64 -1.96 8.75 -2.41
C ILE A 64 -0.85 9.72 -2.02
N VAL A 65 0.40 9.35 -2.26
CA VAL A 65 1.58 10.19 -2.04
C VAL A 65 2.40 10.26 -3.32
N ARG A 66 2.96 11.43 -3.63
CA ARG A 66 3.95 11.60 -4.70
C ARG A 66 5.34 11.52 -4.09
N THR A 67 6.16 10.58 -4.56
CA THR A 67 7.49 10.33 -3.99
C THR A 67 8.47 9.84 -5.04
N GLU A 68 9.76 10.02 -4.80
CA GLU A 68 10.82 9.48 -5.64
C GLU A 68 10.88 7.96 -5.47
N VAL A 69 10.85 7.21 -6.58
CA VAL A 69 11.06 5.76 -6.59
C VAL A 69 12.41 5.50 -7.24
N SER A 70 13.36 4.99 -6.45
CA SER A 70 14.73 4.78 -6.93
C SER A 70 14.84 3.71 -8.02
N GLU A 71 14.01 2.66 -7.93
CA GLU A 71 14.02 1.54 -8.87
C GLU A 71 12.67 0.79 -8.80
N ILE A 72 12.15 0.37 -9.96
CA ILE A 72 11.01 -0.56 -10.06
C ILE A 72 11.56 -1.87 -10.62
N VAL A 73 11.52 -2.94 -9.82
CA VAL A 73 11.97 -4.27 -10.24
C VAL A 73 10.75 -5.11 -10.63
N THR A 74 10.69 -5.60 -11.86
CA THR A 74 9.65 -6.53 -12.33
C THR A 74 10.11 -7.97 -12.11
N ILE A 75 9.33 -8.75 -11.36
CA ILE A 75 9.58 -10.18 -11.13
C ILE A 75 8.57 -10.97 -11.96
N SER A 76 9.06 -11.87 -12.82
CA SER A 76 8.30 -12.78 -13.69
C SER A 76 8.31 -14.20 -13.14
#